data_AF-A0A841QGL7-F1
#
_entry.id   AF-A0A841QGL7-F1
#
_cell.length_a   1.000
_cell.length_b   1.000
_cell.length_c   1.000
_cell.angle_alpha   90.00
_cell.angle_beta   90.00
_cell.angle_gamma   90.00
#
_symmetry.space_group_name_H-M   'P 1'
#
loop_
_entity.id
_entity.type
_entity.pdbx_description
1 polymer ?
#
loop_
_entity_poly.entity_id
_entity_poly.type
_entity_poly.pdbx_seq_one_letter_code
_entity_poly.pdbx_strand_id
1 'polypeptide(L)' 'MRKLADGETTDDLFGFLTTGANREVGAIHPKAMPVILVQPEDMERWMTAPAAEALELQRPLPDGLLCRVQAGSG' A
#
# COMPACT_ATOMS: atom_id res chain seq x y z
N MET A 1 -6.72 -14.34 -36.13
CA MET A 1 -6.59 -12.86 -36.05
C MET A 1 -5.74 -12.54 -34.83
N ARG A 2 -4.57 -11.93 -35.03
CA ARG A 2 -3.74 -11.44 -33.91
C ARG A 2 -4.26 -10.05 -33.57
N LYS A 3 -4.70 -9.82 -32.33
CA LYS A 3 -5.13 -8.49 -31.87
C LYS A 3 -3.88 -7.59 -31.90
N LEU A 4 -3.95 -6.50 -32.66
CA LEU A 4 -2.89 -5.49 -32.66
C LEU A 4 -2.85 -4.91 -31.24
N ALA A 5 -1.66 -4.68 -30.68
CA ALA A 5 -1.56 -3.93 -29.43
C ALA A 5 -2.24 -2.58 -29.65
N ASP A 6 -3.09 -2.16 -28.71
CA ASP A 6 -3.61 -0.80 -28.71
C ASP A 6 -2.39 0.15 -28.76
N GLY A 7 -2.48 1.23 -29.54
CA GLY A 7 -1.40 2.20 -29.71
C GLY A 7 -1.07 2.93 -28.41
N GLU A 8 -0.39 4.07 -28.47
CA GLU A 8 -0.16 4.89 -27.28
C GLU A 8 -1.49 5.32 -26.64
N THR A 9 -1.67 5.00 -25.35
CA THR A 9 -2.84 5.35 -24.54
C THR A 9 -2.45 6.36 -23.45
N THR A 10 -3.40 7.23 -23.11
CA THR A 10 -3.31 8.08 -21.91
C THR A 10 -4.14 7.41 -20.83
N ASP A 11 -3.47 6.93 -19.78
CA ASP A 11 -4.09 6.20 -18.68
C ASP A 11 -3.85 6.91 -17.34
N ASP A 12 -4.88 6.89 -16.49
CA ASP A 12 -4.77 7.34 -15.10
C ASP A 12 -4.20 6.21 -14.24
N LEU A 13 -2.91 6.30 -13.92
CA LEU A 13 -2.19 5.31 -13.14
C LEU A 13 -1.94 5.80 -11.71
N PHE A 14 -1.89 4.88 -10.76
CA PHE A 14 -1.50 5.17 -9.38
C PHE A 14 -0.54 4.11 -8.83
N GLY A 15 0.16 4.49 -7.77
CA GLY A 15 0.96 3.60 -6.95
C GLY A 15 0.77 3.94 -5.48
N PHE A 16 1.20 3.03 -4.61
CA PHE A 16 1.23 3.25 -3.17
C PHE A 16 2.67 3.09 -2.65
N LEU A 17 2.94 3.73 -1.52
CA LEU A 17 4.25 3.64 -0.90
C LEU A 17 4.44 2.31 -0.16
N THR A 18 5.69 1.89 -0.11
CA THR A 18 6.13 0.73 0.69
C THR A 18 6.99 1.19 1.85
N THR A 19 7.11 0.34 2.86
CA THR A 19 7.94 0.53 4.03
C THR A 19 8.53 -0.81 4.47
N GLY A 20 9.36 -0.83 5.52
CA GLY A 20 9.87 -2.08 6.10
C GLY A 20 8.73 -2.96 6.61
N ALA A 21 8.87 -4.28 6.50
CA ALA A 21 7.83 -5.19 6.98
C ALA A 21 7.72 -5.17 8.51
N ASN A 22 6.49 -5.20 9.04
CA ASN A 22 6.23 -5.48 10.44
C ASN A 22 6.37 -6.99 10.72
N ARG A 23 6.11 -7.44 11.96
CA ARG A 23 6.28 -8.85 12.34
C ARG A 23 5.43 -9.81 11.50
N GLU A 24 4.16 -9.49 11.29
CA GLU A 24 3.22 -10.38 10.60
C GLU A 24 3.54 -10.51 9.11
N VAL A 25 3.81 -9.38 8.45
CA VAL A 25 4.19 -9.39 7.03
C VAL A 25 5.59 -9.96 6.87
N GLY A 26 6.52 -9.63 7.76
CA GLY A 26 7.91 -10.05 7.68
C GLY A 26 8.11 -11.57 7.79
N ALA A 27 7.20 -12.25 8.47
CA ALA A 27 7.15 -13.72 8.51
C ALA A 27 6.86 -14.37 7.14
N ILE A 28 6.30 -13.62 6.19
CA ILE A 28 5.94 -14.08 4.84
C ILE A 28 6.83 -13.44 3.77
N HIS A 29 7.02 -12.13 3.85
CA HIS A 29 7.79 -11.31 2.91
C HIS A 29 8.60 -10.25 3.68
N PRO A 30 9.87 -10.54 4.04
CA PRO A 30 10.64 -9.72 4.97
C PRO A 30 11.07 -8.36 4.40
N LYS A 31 11.08 -8.19 3.08
CA LYS A 31 11.70 -7.02 2.44
C LYS A 31 10.86 -5.76 2.55
N ALA A 32 9.53 -5.88 2.49
CA ALA A 32 8.65 -4.72 2.45
C ALA A 32 7.20 -5.10 2.76
N MET A 33 6.45 -4.11 3.25
CA MET A 33 5.00 -4.10 3.31
C MET A 33 4.44 -2.80 2.68
N PRO A 34 3.18 -2.77 2.24
CA PRO A 34 2.54 -1.50 1.89
C PRO A 34 2.42 -0.60 3.13
N VAL A 35 2.44 0.72 2.94
CA VAL A 35 1.97 1.65 3.97
C VAL A 35 0.47 1.46 4.15
N ILE A 36 0.02 1.28 5.39
CA ILE A 36 -1.39 1.09 5.73
C ILE A 36 -1.79 2.17 6.74
N LEU A 37 -2.71 3.03 6.36
CA LEU A 37 -3.33 4.03 7.24
C LEU A 37 -4.63 3.43 7.79
N VAL A 38 -4.76 3.38 9.12
CA VAL A 38 -5.91 2.76 9.80
C VAL A 38 -6.75 3.75 10.59
N GLN A 39 -6.24 4.95 10.82
CA GLN A 39 -6.94 6.02 11.53
C GLN A 39 -7.49 7.04 10.51
N PRO A 40 -8.75 7.48 10.65
CA PRO A 40 -9.32 8.50 9.76
C PRO A 40 -8.49 9.78 9.70
N GLU A 41 -7.89 10.18 10.82
CA GLU A 41 -7.06 11.38 10.93
C GLU A 41 -5.77 11.26 10.10
N ASP A 42 -5.19 10.06 10.03
CA ASP A 42 -4.02 9.79 9.20
C ASP A 42 -4.39 9.85 7.70
N MET A 43 -5.58 9.38 7.33
CA MET A 43 -6.08 9.47 5.95
C MET A 43 -6.33 10.92 5.54
N GLU A 44 -6.98 11.71 6.40
CA GLU A 44 -7.21 13.13 6.17
C GLU A 44 -5.87 13.88 6.02
N ARG A 45 -4.91 13.62 6.93
CA ARG A 45 -3.56 14.18 6.84
C ARG A 45 -2.87 13.78 5.54
N TRP A 46 -2.97 12.53 5.11
CA TRP A 46 -2.39 12.05 3.86
C TRP A 46 -2.95 12.79 2.63
N MET A 47 -4.25 13.08 2.64
CA MET A 47 -4.94 13.71 1.50
C MET A 47 -4.78 15.24 1.44
N THR A 48 -4.44 15.89 2.56
CA THR A 48 -4.55 17.36 2.67
C THR A 48 -3.28 18.07 3.15
N ALA A 49 -2.40 17.38 3.90
CA ALA A 49 -1.22 18.01 4.47
C ALA A 49 -0.13 18.26 3.40
N PRO A 50 0.82 19.17 3.66
CA PRO A 50 2.02 19.28 2.83
C PRO A 50 2.71 17.93 2.69
N ALA A 51 3.26 17.64 1.51
CA ALA A 51 3.84 16.34 1.20
C ALA A 51 4.89 15.88 2.22
N ALA A 52 5.72 16.82 2.72
CA ALA A 52 6.72 16.50 3.75
C ALA A 52 6.11 15.94 5.04
N GLU A 53 4.96 16.46 5.46
CA GLU A 53 4.24 16.00 6.65
C GLU A 53 3.49 14.69 6.40
N ALA A 54 2.86 14.54 5.23
CA ALA A 54 2.17 13.31 4.87
C ALA A 54 3.14 12.12 4.77
N LEU A 55 4.35 12.34 4.26
CA LEU A 55 5.38 11.30 4.12
C LEU A 55 5.91 10.79 5.47
N GLU A 56 5.71 11.49 6.59
CA GLU A 56 5.99 10.95 7.94
C GLU A 56 5.13 9.73 8.26
N LEU A 57 3.98 9.57 7.58
CA LEU A 57 3.11 8.40 7.71
C LEU A 57 3.66 7.17 6.96
N GLN A 58 4.75 7.28 6.17
CA GLN A 58 5.40 6.15 5.49
C GLN A 58 6.21 5.28 6.46
N ARG A 59 5.52 4.59 7.36
CA ARG A 59 6.10 3.75 8.41
C ARG A 59 5.40 2.39 8.50
N PRO A 60 6.05 1.36 9.05
CA PRO A 60 5.42 0.06 9.23
C PRO A 60 4.18 0.18 10.13
N LEU A 61 3.13 -0.58 9.81
CA LEU A 61 1.98 -0.70 10.70
C LEU A 61 2.42 -1.41 11.99
N PRO A 62 1.99 -0.97 13.19
CA PRO A 62 2.30 -1.66 14.43
C PRO A 62 1.97 -3.17 14.40
N ASP A 63 2.83 -3.96 15.04
CA ASP A 63 2.60 -5.39 15.22
C ASP A 63 1.23 -5.67 15.88
N GLY A 64 0.63 -6.82 15.57
CA GLY A 64 -0.64 -7.27 16.15
C GLY A 64 -1.90 -6.65 15.54
N LEU A 65 -1.76 -5.72 14.58
CA LEU A 65 -2.91 -5.11 13.89
C LEU A 65 -3.34 -5.85 12.62
N LEU A 66 -2.52 -6.80 12.14
CA LEU A 66 -2.84 -7.64 10.99
C LEU A 66 -3.13 -9.07 11.42
N CYS A 67 -4.15 -9.65 10.80
CA CYS A 67 -4.46 -11.07 10.91
C CYS A 67 -4.41 -11.70 9.51
N ARG A 68 -3.64 -12.78 9.36
CA ARG A 68 -3.62 -13.54 8.12
C ARG A 68 -4.93 -14.32 7.97
N VAL A 69 -5.69 -14.01 6.94
CA VAL A 69 -6.88 -14.77 6.53
C VAL A 69 -6.51 -15.73 5.40
N GLN A 70 -7.13 -16.90 5.34
CA GLN A 70 -7.07 -17.75 4.14
C GLN A 70 -7.84 -17.07 3.01
N ALA A 71 -7.29 -17.05 1.80
CA ALA A 71 -8.07 -16.69 0.62
C ALA A 71 -9.19 -17.73 0.47
N GLY A 72 -10.44 -17.28 0.32
CA GLY A 72 -11.56 -18.18 0.09
C GLY A 72 -11.30 -19.04 -1.14
N SER A 73 -11.58 -20.34 -1.04
CA SER A 73 -11.58 -21.26 -2.18
C SER A 73 -12.74 -20.85 -3.10
N GLY A 74 -12.43 -20.05 -4.11
CA GLY A 74 -13.35 -19.78 -5.24
C GLY A 74 -13.45 -20.98 -6.16
#